data_AF-A0A841DGA8-F1
#
_entry.id   AF-A0A841DGA8-F1
#
_cell.length_a   1.000
_cell.length_b   1.000
_cell.length_c   1.000
_cell.angle_alpha   90.00
_cell.angle_beta   90.00
_cell.angle_gamma   90.00
#
_symmetry.space_group_name_H-M   'P 1'
#
loop_
_entity.id
_entity.type
_entity.pdbx_description
1 polymer ?
#
loop_
_entity_poly.entity_id
_entity_poly.type
_entity_poly.pdbx_seq_one_letter_code
_entity_poly.pdbx_strand_id
1 'polypeptide(L)'
;MIGGGVAGIVVIALLVFLGIRAFGGDDTPTSGPSTTTTAQPTDGPSSSGGGQNGELGNATGQAKTATEKLQSNGFGCSDLFNTSQGAHRGCFKYDNSTKAEAVFQFQSDGTILAIRFESQNADNINNAQVVFDQILQAVGNDTFGGDQVKKVQDAVKSGQKSEKVGSTWGEFELRNDGDTVRLSGAKSGEDSLDIPPKQFDTQKPQLVAALKGKGYVCTSSCTKETGDSNYQRVYFYASDGQGIKVLQMSASGSPGDVKRAMPTVMNDAFGALKGGDVAALKSYIQAHGDGKSYASYVAGWRVEIRGNNSDSYSSQQIEITYESFYV
;
A
#
# COMPACT_ATOMS: atom_id res chain seq x y z
N MET A 1 43.79 41.56 11.34
CA MET A 1 43.85 42.53 10.23
C MET A 1 43.19 41.90 9.01
N ILE A 2 42.12 42.54 8.50
CA ILE A 2 41.65 42.64 7.09
C ILE A 2 41.55 41.29 6.30
N GLY A 3 40.43 40.86 5.70
CA GLY A 3 39.10 41.43 5.46
C GLY A 3 38.41 40.72 4.26
N GLY A 4 37.07 40.83 4.16
CA GLY A 4 36.23 40.69 2.95
C GLY A 4 35.86 39.26 2.47
N GLY A 5 34.64 38.90 2.04
CA GLY A 5 33.40 39.65 1.80
C GLY A 5 32.84 39.38 0.37
N VAL A 6 31.77 38.54 0.29
CA VAL A 6 30.54 38.69 -0.52
C VAL A 6 30.55 38.68 -2.08
N ALA A 7 29.57 37.91 -2.61
CA ALA A 7 28.81 38.03 -3.88
C ALA A 7 29.29 37.39 -5.20
N GLY A 8 28.42 36.53 -5.76
CA GLY A 8 28.41 36.12 -7.16
C GLY A 8 27.08 35.43 -7.54
N ILE A 9 26.09 36.21 -7.98
CA ILE A 9 24.84 35.75 -8.64
C ILE A 9 24.73 36.51 -9.98
N VAL A 10 24.15 35.84 -10.99
CA VAL A 10 23.60 36.32 -12.28
C VAL A 10 24.70 36.52 -13.36
N VAL A 11 24.72 35.87 -14.53
CA VAL A 11 23.76 35.93 -15.66
C VAL A 11 24.07 34.78 -16.63
N ILE A 12 23.16 33.81 -16.83
CA ILE A 12 23.03 33.03 -18.10
C ILE A 12 21.55 32.67 -18.28
N ALA A 13 20.77 33.59 -18.86
CA ALA A 13 19.46 33.31 -19.43
C ALA A 13 19.00 34.47 -20.32
N LEU A 14 19.35 34.43 -21.62
CA LEU A 14 18.62 35.08 -22.72
C LEU A 14 19.40 34.83 -24.00
N LEU A 15 18.94 33.90 -24.86
CA LEU A 15 19.14 33.88 -26.31
C LEU A 15 18.52 32.60 -26.92
N VAL A 16 17.18 32.57 -27.04
CA VAL A 16 16.53 31.81 -28.13
C VAL A 16 15.49 32.73 -28.77
N PHE A 17 15.90 33.28 -29.91
CA PHE A 17 15.09 33.92 -30.95
C PHE A 17 13.83 33.08 -31.27
N LEU A 18 12.62 33.64 -31.25
CA LEU A 18 11.95 34.38 -32.35
C LEU A 18 12.09 33.72 -33.74
N GLY A 19 11.02 33.06 -34.17
CA GLY A 19 10.68 32.79 -35.57
C GLY A 19 9.21 33.14 -35.82
N ILE A 20 8.97 34.19 -36.59
CA ILE A 20 7.68 34.80 -36.95
C ILE A 20 7.18 34.23 -38.30
N ARG A 21 5.86 33.96 -38.42
CA ARG A 21 4.92 34.38 -39.51
C ARG A 21 3.66 33.51 -39.42
N ALA A 22 2.48 34.02 -39.06
CA ALA A 22 1.62 34.99 -39.75
C ALA A 22 1.11 34.50 -41.13
N PHE A 23 -0.12 33.97 -41.14
CA PHE A 23 -1.12 34.23 -42.16
C PHE A 23 -2.47 34.43 -41.44
N GLY A 24 -3.08 35.59 -41.65
CA GLY A 24 -4.46 35.88 -41.26
C GLY A 24 -5.40 35.78 -42.46
N GLY A 25 -6.70 35.82 -42.20
CA GLY A 25 -7.74 36.03 -43.22
C GLY A 25 -9.12 35.55 -42.77
N ASP A 26 -10.06 36.49 -42.77
CA ASP A 26 -11.51 36.43 -42.49
C ASP A 26 -12.28 35.23 -43.05
N ASP A 27 -13.34 34.80 -42.36
CA ASP A 27 -14.73 34.89 -42.86
C ASP A 27 -15.74 34.33 -41.82
N THR A 28 -16.80 35.10 -41.57
CA THR A 28 -18.00 34.66 -40.84
C THR A 28 -18.89 33.81 -41.75
N PRO A 29 -19.74 32.92 -41.17
CA PRO A 29 -21.10 32.87 -41.69
C PRO A 29 -22.19 32.80 -40.61
N THR A 30 -23.27 33.51 -40.92
CA THR A 30 -24.59 33.46 -40.29
C THR A 30 -25.30 32.14 -40.62
N SER A 31 -26.26 31.77 -39.74
CA SER A 31 -27.42 30.85 -39.95
C SER A 31 -27.23 29.38 -39.52
N GLY A 32 -28.01 28.94 -38.53
CA GLY A 32 -28.36 27.50 -38.35
C GLY A 32 -29.56 27.10 -39.24
N PRO A 33 -30.22 25.94 -39.05
CA PRO A 33 -29.88 24.76 -38.23
C PRO A 33 -29.81 23.46 -39.07
N SER A 34 -29.06 22.45 -38.63
CA SER A 34 -29.30 21.05 -39.02
C SER A 34 -28.72 20.09 -38.00
N THR A 35 -29.60 19.22 -37.51
CA THR A 35 -29.40 18.13 -36.57
C THR A 35 -28.52 17.04 -37.15
N THR A 36 -27.35 16.82 -36.54
CA THR A 36 -26.71 15.50 -36.48
C THR A 36 -25.81 15.43 -35.26
N THR A 37 -26.24 14.63 -34.29
CA THR A 37 -25.49 14.19 -33.12
C THR A 37 -24.20 13.49 -33.55
N THR A 38 -23.07 14.15 -33.34
CA THR A 38 -21.76 13.49 -33.29
C THR A 38 -21.15 13.80 -31.94
N ALA A 39 -21.15 12.80 -31.07
CA ALA A 39 -20.60 12.88 -29.73
C ALA A 39 -19.09 13.21 -29.79
N GLN A 40 -18.72 14.33 -29.19
CA GLN A 40 -17.35 14.65 -28.84
C GLN A 40 -17.04 13.96 -27.51
N PRO A 41 -15.92 13.24 -27.36
CA PRO A 41 -15.56 12.65 -26.07
C PRO A 41 -15.09 13.78 -25.16
N THR A 42 -15.98 14.25 -24.28
CA THR A 42 -15.55 14.94 -23.07
C THR A 42 -14.93 13.90 -22.16
N ASP A 43 -13.59 13.94 -22.05
CA ASP A 43 -12.82 13.35 -20.97
C ASP A 43 -13.31 13.94 -19.63
N GLY A 44 -14.39 13.37 -19.11
CA GLY A 44 -14.74 13.43 -17.71
C GLY A 44 -13.82 12.48 -16.93
N PRO A 45 -13.49 12.78 -15.67
CA PRO A 45 -12.62 11.91 -14.89
C PRO A 45 -13.25 10.53 -14.83
N SER A 46 -12.50 9.53 -15.29
CA SER A 46 -12.86 8.12 -15.25
C SER A 46 -13.41 7.77 -13.88
N SER A 47 -14.74 7.66 -13.78
CA SER A 47 -15.41 6.99 -12.68
C SER A 47 -15.22 5.49 -12.85
N SER A 48 -13.98 5.01 -12.69
CA SER A 48 -13.68 3.59 -12.51
C SER A 48 -13.84 3.31 -11.02
N GLY A 49 -14.97 2.70 -10.66
CA GLY A 49 -15.35 2.36 -9.29
C GLY A 49 -14.42 1.32 -8.66
N GLY A 50 -13.28 1.79 -8.13
CA GLY A 50 -12.59 1.08 -7.07
C GLY A 50 -13.45 1.13 -5.81
N GLY A 51 -13.75 -0.04 -5.23
CA GLY A 51 -14.56 -0.16 -4.02
C GLY A 51 -14.06 0.79 -2.92
N GLN A 52 -14.97 1.62 -2.40
CA GLN A 52 -14.59 2.81 -1.61
C GLN A 52 -14.06 2.49 -0.19
N ASN A 53 -14.02 1.23 0.26
CA ASN A 53 -13.67 0.90 1.66
C ASN A 53 -12.90 -0.42 1.84
N GLY A 54 -12.04 -0.82 0.89
CA GLY A 54 -11.41 -2.15 0.97
C GLY A 54 -12.39 -3.30 0.72
N GLU A 55 -13.52 -2.97 0.10
CA GLU A 55 -14.55 -3.93 -0.32
C GLU A 55 -14.00 -4.84 -1.41
N LEU A 56 -14.36 -6.11 -1.36
CA LEU A 56 -14.06 -7.07 -2.40
C LEU A 56 -14.92 -6.75 -3.62
N GLY A 57 -14.31 -6.47 -4.76
CA GLY A 57 -15.03 -6.49 -6.01
C GLY A 57 -15.37 -7.91 -6.44
N ASN A 58 -16.23 -8.01 -7.46
CA ASN A 58 -16.68 -9.29 -8.00
C ASN A 58 -15.48 -10.08 -8.57
N ALA A 59 -15.07 -11.13 -7.86
CA ALA A 59 -14.11 -12.11 -8.36
C ALA A 59 -14.86 -13.34 -8.88
N THR A 60 -14.33 -13.96 -9.93
CA THR A 60 -14.77 -15.26 -10.46
C THR A 60 -13.61 -16.26 -10.42
N GLY A 61 -13.80 -17.47 -10.95
CA GLY A 61 -12.71 -18.42 -11.21
C GLY A 61 -11.82 -18.73 -10.01
N GLN A 62 -10.51 -18.81 -10.25
CA GLN A 62 -9.50 -19.15 -9.24
C GLN A 62 -9.48 -18.12 -8.11
N ALA A 63 -9.53 -16.82 -8.44
CA ALA A 63 -9.48 -15.74 -7.47
C ALA A 63 -10.64 -15.79 -6.47
N LYS A 64 -11.86 -16.13 -6.92
CA LYS A 64 -13.02 -16.32 -6.02
C LYS A 64 -12.78 -17.49 -5.07
N THR A 65 -12.44 -18.66 -5.60
CA THR A 65 -12.24 -19.87 -4.79
C THR A 65 -11.09 -19.70 -3.79
N ALA A 66 -9.99 -19.07 -4.20
CA ALA A 66 -8.87 -18.73 -3.32
C ALA A 66 -9.31 -17.79 -2.19
N THR A 67 -10.10 -16.75 -2.51
CA THR A 67 -10.62 -15.81 -1.52
C THR A 67 -11.51 -16.51 -0.50
N GLU A 68 -12.46 -17.35 -0.95
CA GLU A 68 -13.38 -18.07 -0.07
C GLU A 68 -12.65 -19.06 0.84
N LYS A 69 -11.64 -19.76 0.32
CA LYS A 69 -10.78 -20.67 1.12
C LYS A 69 -9.96 -19.91 2.15
N LEU A 70 -9.36 -18.78 1.78
CA LEU A 70 -8.61 -17.92 2.70
C LEU A 70 -9.53 -17.36 3.80
N GLN A 71 -10.72 -16.88 3.45
CA GLN A 71 -11.71 -16.41 4.43
C GLN A 71 -12.17 -17.53 5.37
N SER A 72 -12.37 -18.74 4.84
CA SER A 72 -12.69 -19.93 5.67
C SER A 72 -11.55 -20.28 6.64
N ASN A 73 -10.31 -19.96 6.28
CA ASN A 73 -9.13 -20.09 7.14
C ASN A 73 -8.93 -18.89 8.09
N GLY A 74 -9.87 -17.94 8.12
CA GLY A 74 -9.87 -16.79 9.02
C GLY A 74 -9.09 -15.57 8.52
N PHE A 75 -8.80 -15.47 7.21
CA PHE A 75 -8.18 -14.28 6.63
C PHE A 75 -9.23 -13.21 6.32
N GLY A 76 -8.92 -11.95 6.64
CA GLY A 76 -9.65 -10.78 6.14
C GLY A 76 -9.11 -10.38 4.76
N CYS A 77 -9.96 -10.39 3.73
CA CYS A 77 -9.56 -10.07 2.37
C CYS A 77 -10.07 -8.70 1.94
N SER A 78 -9.28 -8.00 1.13
CA SER A 78 -9.60 -6.68 0.58
C SER A 78 -8.92 -6.50 -0.79
N ASP A 79 -9.52 -5.71 -1.68
CA ASP A 79 -8.90 -5.34 -2.95
C ASP A 79 -8.04 -4.09 -2.79
N LEU A 80 -6.81 -4.13 -3.29
CA LEU A 80 -5.95 -2.95 -3.46
C LEU A 80 -6.46 -2.10 -4.63
N PHE A 81 -6.77 -2.75 -5.75
CA PHE A 81 -7.47 -2.12 -6.86
C PHE A 81 -8.31 -3.16 -7.59
N ASN A 82 -9.35 -2.68 -8.26
CA ASN A 82 -10.25 -3.48 -9.07
C ASN A 82 -10.61 -2.68 -10.32
N THR A 83 -10.26 -3.22 -11.48
CA THR A 83 -10.48 -2.59 -12.80
C THR A 83 -11.10 -3.59 -13.77
N SER A 84 -11.48 -3.12 -14.95
CA SER A 84 -11.98 -4.01 -16.02
C SER A 84 -10.93 -5.01 -16.54
N GLN A 85 -9.63 -4.74 -16.32
CA GLN A 85 -8.55 -5.63 -16.75
C GLN A 85 -8.27 -6.74 -15.72
N GLY A 86 -8.71 -6.54 -14.49
CA GLY A 86 -8.40 -7.41 -13.37
C GLY A 86 -8.23 -6.63 -12.07
N ALA A 87 -7.79 -7.34 -11.04
CA ALA A 87 -7.69 -6.82 -9.71
C ALA A 87 -6.48 -7.41 -8.96
N HIS A 88 -6.16 -6.76 -7.86
CA HIS A 88 -5.12 -7.16 -6.93
C HIS A 88 -5.73 -7.24 -5.55
N ARG A 89 -5.67 -8.43 -4.94
CA ARG A 89 -6.28 -8.74 -3.66
C ARG A 89 -5.24 -9.16 -2.64
N GLY A 90 -5.40 -8.68 -1.42
CA GLY A 90 -4.64 -9.11 -0.26
C GLY A 90 -5.56 -9.65 0.81
N CYS A 91 -5.17 -10.78 1.36
CA CYS A 91 -5.82 -11.44 2.47
C CYS A 91 -4.84 -11.51 3.63
N PHE A 92 -5.25 -10.99 4.78
CA PHE A 92 -4.40 -10.84 5.97
C PHE A 92 -4.95 -11.65 7.13
N LYS A 93 -4.05 -12.20 7.95
CA LYS A 93 -4.40 -12.84 9.21
C LYS A 93 -3.40 -12.44 10.29
N TYR A 94 -3.91 -11.96 11.41
CA TYR A 94 -3.16 -11.75 12.64
C TYR A 94 -3.73 -12.67 13.71
N ASP A 95 -2.88 -13.50 14.29
CA ASP A 95 -3.21 -14.34 15.43
C ASP A 95 -2.04 -14.32 16.42
N ASN A 96 -2.14 -13.43 17.41
CA ASN A 96 -1.11 -13.21 18.44
C ASN A 96 0.28 -12.98 17.81
N SER A 97 1.16 -13.98 17.87
CA SER A 97 2.52 -13.91 17.31
C SER A 97 2.62 -14.31 15.84
N THR A 98 1.53 -14.77 15.22
CA THR A 98 1.49 -15.11 13.80
C THR A 98 0.92 -13.96 12.97
N LYS A 99 1.68 -13.53 11.96
CA LYS A 99 1.23 -12.64 10.89
C LYS A 99 1.31 -13.41 9.59
N ALA A 100 0.24 -13.37 8.80
CA ALA A 100 0.24 -13.97 7.47
C ALA A 100 -0.47 -13.10 6.46
N GLU A 101 0.03 -13.13 5.23
CA GLU A 101 -0.42 -12.33 4.12
C GLU A 101 -0.41 -13.18 2.84
N ALA A 102 -1.52 -13.18 2.13
CA ALA A 102 -1.65 -13.77 0.81
C ALA A 102 -2.08 -12.68 -0.16
N VAL A 103 -1.18 -12.33 -1.08
CA VAL A 103 -1.41 -11.33 -2.11
C VAL A 103 -1.44 -12.02 -3.46
N PHE A 104 -2.41 -11.68 -4.29
CA PHE A 104 -2.49 -12.19 -5.65
C PHE A 104 -3.14 -11.20 -6.62
N GLN A 105 -2.64 -11.21 -7.85
CA GLN A 105 -3.21 -10.49 -8.99
C GLN A 105 -3.98 -11.46 -9.87
N PHE A 106 -5.11 -11.01 -10.41
CA PHE A 106 -5.95 -11.83 -11.28
C PHE A 106 -6.61 -11.02 -12.38
N GLN A 107 -6.82 -11.66 -13.52
CA GLN A 107 -7.57 -11.12 -14.67
C GLN A 107 -9.07 -11.01 -14.36
N SER A 108 -9.81 -10.34 -15.22
CA SER A 108 -11.26 -10.16 -15.07
C SER A 108 -12.07 -11.46 -15.09
N ASP A 109 -11.52 -12.55 -15.65
CA ASP A 109 -12.10 -13.90 -15.60
C ASP A 109 -11.81 -14.64 -14.28
N GLY A 110 -10.95 -14.07 -13.43
CA GLY A 110 -10.53 -14.64 -12.15
C GLY A 110 -9.29 -15.54 -12.23
N THR A 111 -8.62 -15.63 -13.37
CA THR A 111 -7.35 -16.34 -13.52
C THR A 111 -6.25 -15.60 -12.73
N ILE A 112 -5.58 -16.30 -11.81
CA ILE A 112 -4.49 -15.73 -11.02
C ILE A 112 -3.22 -15.71 -11.86
N LEU A 113 -2.57 -14.54 -11.94
CA LEU A 113 -1.37 -14.31 -12.73
C LEU A 113 -0.10 -14.20 -11.88
N ALA A 114 -0.22 -13.71 -10.65
CA ALA A 114 0.94 -13.45 -9.81
C ALA A 114 0.57 -13.58 -8.35
N ILE A 115 1.51 -14.05 -7.53
CA ILE A 115 1.32 -14.31 -6.11
C ILE A 115 2.49 -13.81 -5.27
N ARG A 116 2.18 -13.41 -4.04
CA ARG A 116 3.13 -13.28 -2.95
C ARG A 116 2.47 -13.76 -1.66
N PHE A 117 3.00 -14.82 -1.09
CA PHE A 117 2.57 -15.37 0.18
C PHE A 117 3.65 -15.15 1.21
N GLU A 118 3.24 -14.78 2.40
CA GLU A 118 4.15 -14.52 3.51
C GLU A 118 3.49 -14.99 4.80
N SER A 119 4.26 -15.68 5.62
CA SER A 119 3.87 -16.07 6.97
C SER A 119 5.06 -15.88 7.89
N GLN A 120 4.82 -15.23 9.02
CA GLN A 120 5.82 -14.93 10.03
C GLN A 120 5.27 -15.36 11.39
N ASN A 121 6.10 -16.00 12.19
CA ASN A 121 5.83 -16.20 13.61
C ASN A 121 7.14 -16.05 14.37
N ALA A 122 7.21 -15.00 15.19
CA ALA A 122 8.42 -14.64 15.93
C ALA A 122 8.79 -15.64 17.05
N ASP A 123 7.82 -16.45 17.50
CA ASP A 123 8.02 -17.40 18.61
C ASP A 123 8.31 -18.82 18.10
N ASN A 124 7.77 -19.19 16.95
CA ASN A 124 7.82 -20.57 16.45
C ASN A 124 7.62 -20.67 14.92
N ILE A 125 8.70 -20.95 14.21
CA ILE A 125 8.70 -21.15 12.75
C ILE A 125 7.75 -22.25 12.27
N ASN A 126 7.51 -23.29 13.07
CA ASN A 126 6.60 -24.36 12.66
C ASN A 126 5.16 -23.83 12.54
N ASN A 127 4.78 -22.87 13.39
CA ASN A 127 3.47 -22.21 13.27
C ASN A 127 3.41 -21.34 12.01
N ALA A 128 4.49 -20.62 11.69
CA ALA A 128 4.59 -19.87 10.45
C ALA A 128 4.45 -20.79 9.22
N GLN A 129 5.12 -21.95 9.22
CA GLN A 129 5.03 -22.95 8.16
C GLN A 129 3.62 -23.53 8.02
N VAL A 130 2.93 -23.83 9.13
CA VAL A 130 1.54 -24.32 9.09
C VAL A 130 0.60 -23.29 8.45
N VAL A 131 0.72 -22.02 8.81
CA VAL A 131 -0.12 -20.97 8.21
C VAL A 131 0.28 -20.69 6.76
N PHE A 132 1.58 -20.76 6.44
CA PHE A 132 2.04 -20.69 5.06
C PHE A 132 1.46 -21.83 4.21
N ASP A 133 1.46 -23.06 4.72
CA ASP A 133 0.86 -24.22 4.06
C ASP A 133 -0.65 -24.03 3.85
N GLN A 134 -1.37 -23.43 4.80
CA GLN A 134 -2.79 -23.08 4.62
C GLN A 134 -3.00 -22.10 3.47
N ILE A 135 -2.15 -21.06 3.36
CA ILE A 135 -2.21 -20.12 2.23
C ILE A 135 -1.91 -20.85 0.93
N LEU A 136 -0.82 -21.61 0.90
CA LEU A 136 -0.35 -22.32 -0.28
C LEU A 136 -1.40 -23.31 -0.79
N GLN A 137 -2.10 -24.01 0.09
CA GLN A 137 -3.17 -24.93 -0.29
C GLN A 137 -4.45 -24.21 -0.71
N ALA A 138 -4.78 -23.09 -0.05
CA ALA A 138 -5.97 -22.31 -0.36
C ALA A 138 -5.91 -21.70 -1.77
N VAL A 139 -4.75 -21.16 -2.14
CA VAL A 139 -4.55 -20.52 -3.45
C VAL A 139 -4.00 -21.51 -4.48
N GLY A 140 -3.02 -22.31 -4.08
CA GLY A 140 -2.17 -23.04 -5.02
C GLY A 140 -2.77 -24.24 -5.71
N ASN A 141 -3.63 -25.00 -5.02
CA ASN A 141 -4.22 -26.21 -5.58
C ASN A 141 -5.00 -25.93 -6.88
N ASP A 142 -5.76 -24.84 -6.91
CA ASP A 142 -6.58 -24.47 -8.07
C ASP A 142 -5.82 -23.57 -9.07
N THR A 143 -4.72 -22.94 -8.63
CA THR A 143 -3.93 -21.99 -9.44
C THR A 143 -2.83 -22.68 -10.22
N PHE A 144 -1.99 -23.47 -9.56
CA PHE A 144 -0.80 -24.08 -10.15
C PHE A 144 -0.76 -25.61 -10.03
N GLY A 145 -1.73 -26.21 -9.32
CA GLY A 145 -1.91 -27.66 -9.21
C GLY A 145 -1.20 -28.28 -7.99
N GLY A 146 -1.78 -29.38 -7.48
CA GLY A 146 -1.34 -30.05 -6.25
C GLY A 146 0.11 -30.54 -6.28
N ASP A 147 0.63 -30.94 -7.44
CA ASP A 147 2.03 -31.36 -7.55
C ASP A 147 3.01 -30.20 -7.33
N GLN A 148 2.67 -28.99 -7.80
CA GLN A 148 3.51 -27.82 -7.56
C GLN A 148 3.38 -27.31 -6.12
N VAL A 149 2.18 -27.41 -5.52
CA VAL A 149 2.00 -27.19 -4.07
C VAL A 149 2.97 -28.09 -3.31
N LYS A 150 2.94 -29.40 -3.58
CA LYS A 150 3.78 -30.37 -2.87
C LYS A 150 5.27 -30.05 -3.00
N LYS A 151 5.75 -29.67 -4.19
CA LYS A 151 7.15 -29.26 -4.38
C LYS A 151 7.55 -28.09 -3.49
N VAL A 152 6.72 -27.04 -3.42
CA VAL A 152 6.99 -25.89 -2.55
C VAL A 152 6.97 -26.31 -1.08
N GLN A 153 6.03 -27.16 -0.67
CA GLN A 153 5.96 -27.68 0.70
C GLN A 153 7.20 -28.49 1.08
N ASP A 154 7.68 -29.35 0.17
CA ASP A 154 8.87 -30.16 0.38
C ASP A 154 10.13 -29.26 0.47
N ALA A 155 10.22 -28.21 -0.35
CA ALA A 155 11.29 -27.20 -0.26
C ALA A 155 11.29 -26.47 1.09
N VAL A 156 10.13 -26.00 1.57
CA VAL A 156 10.00 -25.38 2.91
C VAL A 156 10.43 -26.33 4.02
N LYS A 157 9.96 -27.58 4.00
CA LYS A 157 10.26 -28.61 5.02
C LYS A 157 11.73 -29.00 5.05
N SER A 158 12.40 -28.98 3.91
CA SER A 158 13.84 -29.26 3.82
C SER A 158 14.73 -28.12 4.38
N GLY A 159 14.13 -26.98 4.73
CA GLY A 159 14.83 -25.86 5.38
C GLY A 159 15.67 -25.01 4.41
N GLN A 160 15.38 -25.05 3.12
CA GLN A 160 16.09 -24.25 2.12
C GLN A 160 15.81 -22.76 2.34
N LYS A 161 16.87 -21.96 2.48
CA LYS A 161 16.76 -20.53 2.80
C LYS A 161 16.32 -19.67 1.63
N SER A 162 16.74 -20.03 0.41
CA SER A 162 16.38 -19.33 -0.82
C SER A 162 16.46 -20.30 -1.98
N GLU A 163 15.36 -20.48 -2.73
CA GLU A 163 15.31 -21.44 -3.83
C GLU A 163 14.39 -20.94 -4.94
N LYS A 164 14.79 -21.16 -6.20
CA LYS A 164 13.90 -21.05 -7.35
C LYS A 164 13.23 -22.38 -7.58
N VAL A 165 11.92 -22.46 -7.34
CA VAL A 165 11.14 -23.68 -7.55
C VAL A 165 10.50 -23.61 -8.93
N GLY A 166 11.09 -24.33 -9.89
CA GLY A 166 10.57 -24.42 -11.25
C GLY A 166 9.22 -25.15 -11.29
N SER A 167 8.23 -24.52 -11.91
CA SER A 167 6.89 -25.11 -12.06
C SER A 167 6.39 -25.02 -13.50
N THR A 168 5.35 -25.80 -13.81
CA THR A 168 4.67 -25.72 -15.11
C THR A 168 3.78 -24.48 -15.22
N TRP A 169 3.46 -23.83 -14.10
CA TRP A 169 2.67 -22.61 -14.06
C TRP A 169 3.54 -21.36 -14.26
N GLY A 170 4.76 -21.38 -13.74
CA GLY A 170 5.62 -20.21 -13.58
C GLY A 170 6.92 -20.51 -12.83
N GLU A 171 7.71 -19.49 -12.56
CA GLU A 171 8.83 -19.56 -11.63
C GLU A 171 8.39 -19.08 -10.24
N PHE A 172 8.72 -19.84 -9.21
CA PHE A 172 8.56 -19.41 -7.83
C PHE A 172 9.90 -19.06 -7.21
N GLU A 173 9.92 -18.00 -6.41
CA GLU A 173 11.04 -17.67 -5.52
C GLU A 173 10.61 -17.90 -4.07
N LEU A 174 11.19 -18.93 -3.45
CA LEU A 174 10.97 -19.26 -2.06
C LEU A 174 12.08 -18.66 -1.22
N ARG A 175 11.72 -18.04 -0.09
CA ARG A 175 12.65 -17.57 0.95
C ARG A 175 12.18 -18.02 2.32
N ASN A 176 13.11 -18.55 3.11
CA ASN A 176 12.86 -19.04 4.47
C ASN A 176 13.99 -18.54 5.39
N ASP A 177 13.69 -17.49 6.15
CA ASP A 177 14.68 -16.80 6.99
C ASP A 177 14.64 -17.28 8.46
N GLY A 178 13.94 -18.37 8.75
CA GLY A 178 13.89 -18.99 10.07
C GLY A 178 12.77 -18.48 10.98
N ASP A 179 12.28 -17.25 10.83
CA ASP A 179 11.05 -16.76 11.47
C ASP A 179 9.94 -16.42 10.45
N THR A 180 10.33 -16.35 9.16
CA THR A 180 9.51 -15.90 8.05
C THR A 180 9.66 -16.85 6.88
N VAL A 181 8.53 -17.26 6.29
CA VAL A 181 8.45 -18.01 5.04
C VAL A 181 7.73 -17.15 4.01
N ARG A 182 8.37 -16.92 2.87
CA ARG A 182 7.84 -16.11 1.77
C ARG A 182 7.96 -16.87 0.45
N LEU A 183 6.91 -16.80 -0.36
CA LEU A 183 6.89 -17.30 -1.73
C LEU A 183 6.37 -16.20 -2.64
N SER A 184 7.10 -15.88 -3.70
CA SER A 184 6.60 -15.08 -4.81
C SER A 184 6.62 -15.90 -6.10
N GLY A 185 5.79 -15.55 -7.06
CA GLY A 185 5.83 -16.17 -8.38
C GLY A 185 4.82 -15.59 -9.35
N ALA A 186 5.14 -15.69 -10.63
CA ALA A 186 4.32 -15.19 -11.73
C ALA A 186 4.07 -16.30 -12.75
N LYS A 187 2.89 -16.28 -13.36
CA LYS A 187 2.47 -17.20 -14.41
C LYS A 187 3.31 -16.94 -15.66
N SER A 188 3.86 -18.02 -16.23
CA SER A 188 4.69 -17.94 -17.43
C SER A 188 3.93 -17.33 -18.61
N GLY A 189 4.52 -16.32 -19.24
CA GLY A 189 3.98 -15.70 -20.45
C GLY A 189 2.86 -14.68 -20.20
N GLU A 190 2.63 -14.28 -18.95
CA GLU A 190 1.64 -13.28 -18.57
C GLU A 190 2.32 -12.10 -17.88
N ASP A 191 1.93 -10.89 -18.25
CA ASP A 191 2.42 -9.68 -17.60
C ASP A 191 1.64 -9.41 -16.31
N SER A 192 2.34 -8.92 -15.29
CA SER A 192 1.68 -8.42 -14.08
C SER A 192 0.91 -7.14 -14.40
N LEU A 193 -0.21 -6.94 -13.70
CA LEU A 193 -0.97 -5.71 -13.80
C LEU A 193 -0.20 -4.57 -13.15
N ASP A 194 -0.09 -3.44 -13.87
CA ASP A 194 0.50 -2.23 -13.33
C ASP A 194 -0.35 -1.68 -12.19
N ILE A 195 0.29 -1.45 -11.05
CA ILE A 195 -0.33 -0.76 -9.92
C ILE A 195 -0.15 0.74 -10.15
N PRO A 196 -1.24 1.53 -10.24
CA PRO A 196 -1.11 2.97 -10.36
C PRO A 196 -0.36 3.54 -9.16
N PRO A 197 0.67 4.38 -9.37
CA PRO A 197 1.38 5.01 -8.26
C PRO A 197 0.41 5.85 -7.44
N LYS A 198 0.52 5.73 -6.10
CA LYS A 198 -0.35 6.46 -5.18
C LYS A 198 0.45 7.33 -4.22
N GLN A 199 -0.04 8.54 -4.00
CA GLN A 199 0.51 9.48 -3.03
C GLN A 199 -0.59 10.38 -2.48
N PHE A 200 -0.42 10.90 -1.27
CA PHE A 200 -1.28 11.97 -0.75
C PHE A 200 -1.02 13.28 -1.50
N ASP A 201 -2.04 14.14 -1.62
CA ASP A 201 -1.91 15.46 -2.26
C ASP A 201 -1.09 16.43 -1.40
N THR A 202 -1.00 16.17 -0.09
CA THR A 202 -0.13 16.94 0.81
C THR A 202 1.33 16.65 0.47
N GLN A 203 2.05 17.71 0.15
CA GLN A 203 3.49 17.62 -0.12
C GLN A 203 4.29 17.56 1.17
N LYS A 204 5.46 16.94 1.11
CA LYS A 204 6.43 16.85 2.23
C LYS A 204 6.61 18.15 3.05
N PRO A 205 6.93 19.32 2.45
CA PRO A 205 7.12 20.54 3.23
C PRO A 205 5.85 21.02 3.96
N GLN A 206 4.67 20.75 3.39
CA GLN A 206 3.38 21.12 3.99
C GLN A 206 3.10 20.28 5.24
N LEU A 207 3.34 18.96 5.17
CA LEU A 207 3.19 18.07 6.32
C LEU A 207 4.17 18.45 7.44
N VAL A 208 5.44 18.69 7.10
CA VAL A 208 6.46 19.14 8.08
C VAL A 208 6.05 20.45 8.75
N ALA A 209 5.61 21.45 7.99
CA ALA A 209 5.19 22.73 8.53
C ALA A 209 3.98 22.58 9.48
N ALA A 210 3.00 21.77 9.09
CA ALA A 210 1.82 21.50 9.93
C ALA A 210 2.20 20.82 11.25
N LEU A 211 3.04 19.78 11.21
CA LEU A 211 3.50 19.07 12.41
C LEU A 211 4.35 19.97 13.32
N LYS A 212 5.25 20.79 12.76
CA LYS A 212 5.99 21.80 13.54
C LYS A 212 5.05 22.80 14.22
N GLY A 213 3.99 23.23 13.54
CA GLY A 213 2.92 24.06 14.12
C GLY A 213 2.18 23.41 15.28
N LYS A 214 2.22 22.07 15.40
CA LYS A 214 1.68 21.28 16.52
C LYS A 214 2.71 20.98 17.61
N GLY A 215 3.92 21.51 17.49
CA GLY A 215 5.01 21.34 18.46
C GLY A 215 5.86 20.09 18.23
N TYR A 216 5.81 19.46 17.05
CA TYR A 216 6.72 18.36 16.73
C TYR A 216 8.10 18.89 16.32
N VAL A 217 9.15 18.18 16.74
CA VAL A 217 10.52 18.36 16.26
C VAL A 217 10.74 17.40 15.10
N CYS A 218 11.01 17.93 13.90
CA CYS A 218 11.15 17.13 12.68
C CYS A 218 12.60 17.03 12.20
N THR A 219 13.12 15.81 12.16
CA THR A 219 14.41 15.43 11.54
C THR A 219 14.16 14.40 10.44
N SER A 220 14.61 13.14 10.61
CA SER A 220 14.22 12.00 9.77
C SER A 220 12.81 11.48 10.08
N SER A 221 12.28 11.84 11.25
CA SER A 221 10.86 11.72 11.62
C SER A 221 10.47 12.92 12.50
N CYS A 222 9.17 13.17 12.62
CA CYS A 222 8.63 14.21 13.50
C CYS A 222 8.24 13.59 14.83
N THR A 223 8.85 14.01 15.93
CA THR A 223 8.58 13.51 17.27
C THR A 223 8.05 14.60 18.19
N LYS A 224 7.23 14.21 19.16
CA LYS A 224 6.73 15.08 20.21
C LYS A 224 6.71 14.31 21.53
N GLU A 225 7.42 14.81 22.51
CA GLU A 225 7.47 14.22 23.85
C GLU A 225 6.17 14.55 24.61
N THR A 226 5.68 13.57 25.37
CA THR A 226 4.44 13.66 26.14
C THR A 226 4.68 13.19 27.59
N GLY A 227 5.67 13.80 28.26
CA GLY A 227 6.13 13.40 29.59
C GLY A 227 7.37 12.50 29.55
N ASP A 228 7.81 12.03 30.72
CA ASP A 228 9.17 11.54 30.96
C ASP A 228 9.55 10.23 30.25
N SER A 229 8.61 9.51 29.62
CA SER A 229 8.88 8.28 28.86
C SER A 229 7.91 8.02 27.70
N ASN A 230 7.13 9.03 27.31
CA ASN A 230 6.10 8.89 26.29
C ASN A 230 6.44 9.75 25.07
N TYR A 231 6.32 9.19 23.88
CA TYR A 231 6.48 9.97 22.65
C TYR A 231 5.39 9.67 21.65
N GLN A 232 5.04 10.69 20.89
CA GLN A 232 4.30 10.59 19.64
C GLN A 232 5.28 10.75 18.49
N ARG A 233 5.10 9.97 17.43
CA ARG A 233 5.94 10.02 16.24
C ARG A 233 5.08 9.98 14.99
N VAL A 234 5.45 10.84 14.04
CA VAL A 234 4.99 10.77 12.66
C VAL A 234 6.23 10.60 11.77
N TYR A 235 6.34 9.44 11.14
CA TYR A 235 7.32 9.20 10.08
C TYR A 235 6.62 9.22 8.73
N PHE A 236 7.30 9.72 7.71
CA PHE A 236 6.77 9.73 6.35
C PHE A 236 7.91 9.68 5.33
N TYR A 237 7.60 9.16 4.15
CA TYR A 237 8.52 9.14 3.01
C TYR A 237 7.89 9.83 1.79
N ALA A 238 8.67 10.74 1.21
CA ALA A 238 8.42 11.43 -0.05
C ALA A 238 9.71 12.05 -0.56
N SER A 239 9.87 12.13 -1.89
CA SER A 239 10.85 13.02 -2.50
C SER A 239 10.45 14.48 -2.26
N ASP A 240 11.41 15.40 -2.32
CA ASP A 240 11.13 16.82 -2.11
C ASP A 240 10.17 17.35 -3.20
N GLY A 241 9.14 18.09 -2.77
CA GLY A 241 8.06 18.56 -3.65
C GLY A 241 7.02 17.51 -4.06
N GLN A 242 7.19 16.25 -3.67
CA GLN A 242 6.25 15.17 -3.98
C GLN A 242 5.27 14.90 -2.82
N GLY A 243 4.19 14.20 -3.16
CA GLY A 243 3.21 13.70 -2.20
C GLY A 243 3.78 12.59 -1.32
N ILE A 244 3.15 12.39 -0.15
CA ILE A 244 3.53 11.35 0.81
C ILE A 244 3.16 9.96 0.26
N LYS A 245 4.11 9.02 0.27
CA LYS A 245 3.91 7.60 -0.19
C LYS A 245 3.91 6.59 0.95
N VAL A 246 4.49 6.96 2.08
CA VAL A 246 4.49 6.19 3.32
C VAL A 246 4.18 7.15 4.45
N LEU A 247 3.24 6.78 5.32
CA LEU A 247 2.94 7.48 6.54
C LEU A 247 2.87 6.47 7.69
N GLN A 248 3.60 6.75 8.75
CA GLN A 248 3.59 5.96 9.97
C GLN A 248 3.29 6.90 11.14
N MET A 249 2.27 6.57 11.92
CA MET A 249 1.91 7.26 13.15
C MET A 249 2.11 6.28 14.31
N SER A 250 2.83 6.68 15.34
CA SER A 250 2.98 5.85 16.52
C SER A 250 2.98 6.64 17.81
N ALA A 251 2.62 5.96 18.89
CA ALA A 251 2.83 6.41 20.24
C ALA A 251 3.28 5.23 21.10
N SER A 252 4.11 5.53 22.07
CA SER A 252 4.56 4.53 23.03
C SER A 252 4.73 5.14 24.41
N GLY A 253 4.64 4.32 25.45
CA GLY A 253 4.60 4.78 26.83
C GLY A 253 3.84 3.82 27.75
N SER A 254 3.28 4.35 28.84
CA SER A 254 2.33 3.57 29.64
C SER A 254 1.05 3.27 28.84
N PRO A 255 0.33 2.17 29.08
CA PRO A 255 -0.90 1.84 28.34
C PRO A 255 -1.96 2.96 28.35
N GLY A 256 -2.11 3.64 29.48
CA GLY A 256 -3.02 4.79 29.60
C GLY A 256 -2.58 6.00 28.78
N ASP A 257 -1.27 6.23 28.66
CA ASP A 257 -0.70 7.30 27.84
C ASP A 257 -0.86 7.01 26.35
N VAL A 258 -0.56 5.80 25.90
CA VAL A 258 -0.74 5.39 24.49
C VAL A 258 -2.19 5.57 24.06
N LYS A 259 -3.15 5.12 24.89
CA LYS A 259 -4.59 5.29 24.62
C LYS A 259 -5.01 6.76 24.46
N ARG A 260 -4.35 7.70 25.14
CA ARG A 260 -4.60 9.15 24.99
C ARG A 260 -3.82 9.76 23.81
N ALA A 261 -2.59 9.31 23.59
CA ALA A 261 -1.67 9.88 22.62
C ALA A 261 -2.01 9.47 21.18
N MET A 262 -2.48 8.23 20.95
CA MET A 262 -2.78 7.74 19.60
C MET A 262 -3.84 8.56 18.86
N PRO A 263 -5.00 8.89 19.46
CA PRO A 263 -5.96 9.78 18.81
C PRO A 263 -5.38 11.15 18.48
N THR A 264 -4.46 11.67 19.31
CA THR A 264 -3.82 12.97 19.10
C THR A 264 -2.89 12.94 17.89
N VAL A 265 -1.94 12.00 17.83
CA VAL A 265 -1.01 11.88 16.70
C VAL A 265 -1.75 11.58 15.39
N MET A 266 -2.81 10.77 15.44
CA MET A 266 -3.68 10.54 14.29
C MET A 266 -4.36 11.83 13.82
N ASN A 267 -4.94 12.61 14.74
CA ASN A 267 -5.60 13.86 14.37
C ASN A 267 -4.63 14.90 13.83
N ASP A 268 -3.42 15.00 14.40
CA ASP A 268 -2.39 15.92 13.93
C ASP A 268 -1.88 15.54 12.53
N ALA A 269 -1.64 14.25 12.27
CA ALA A 269 -1.25 13.77 10.95
C ALA A 269 -2.39 13.92 9.92
N PHE A 270 -3.57 13.37 10.19
CA PHE A 270 -4.71 13.44 9.26
C PHE A 270 -5.26 14.86 9.07
N GLY A 271 -5.09 15.75 10.05
CA GLY A 271 -5.45 17.16 9.91
C GLY A 271 -4.58 17.92 8.90
N ALA A 272 -3.40 17.40 8.59
CA ALA A 272 -2.48 17.96 7.60
C ALA A 272 -2.58 17.27 6.22
N LEU A 273 -3.17 16.08 6.15
CA LEU A 273 -3.28 15.30 4.92
C LEU A 273 -4.44 15.77 4.04
N LYS A 274 -4.20 15.77 2.73
CA LYS A 274 -5.15 16.04 1.67
C LYS A 274 -5.11 14.89 0.67
N GLY A 275 -6.26 14.62 0.05
CA GLY A 275 -6.46 13.52 -0.89
C GLY A 275 -7.85 12.92 -0.75
N GLY A 276 -8.38 12.35 -1.84
CA GLY A 276 -9.71 11.74 -1.87
C GLY A 276 -9.87 10.58 -0.87
N ASP A 277 -8.77 9.90 -0.53
CA ASP A 277 -8.79 8.69 0.29
C ASP A 277 -8.64 8.95 1.80
N VAL A 278 -8.32 10.20 2.20
CA VAL A 278 -8.00 10.55 3.59
C VAL A 278 -9.13 10.20 4.55
N ALA A 279 -10.39 10.43 4.14
CA ALA A 279 -11.55 10.13 4.96
C ALA A 279 -11.75 8.61 5.17
N ALA A 280 -11.60 7.81 4.11
CA ALA A 280 -11.74 6.36 4.18
C ALA A 280 -10.66 5.74 5.08
N LEU A 281 -9.41 6.17 4.91
CA LEU A 281 -8.29 5.75 5.76
C LEU A 281 -8.52 6.08 7.22
N LYS A 282 -8.90 7.34 7.51
CA LYS A 282 -9.19 7.79 8.87
C LYS A 282 -10.32 6.96 9.50
N SER A 283 -11.40 6.72 8.76
CA SER A 283 -12.55 5.95 9.23
C SER A 283 -12.16 4.50 9.55
N TYR A 284 -11.42 3.84 8.66
CA TYR A 284 -10.95 2.48 8.89
C TYR A 284 -10.09 2.39 10.15
N ILE A 285 -9.13 3.29 10.33
CA ILE A 285 -8.23 3.26 11.50
C ILE A 285 -9.00 3.53 12.79
N GLN A 286 -9.97 4.46 12.77
CA GLN A 286 -10.81 4.75 13.94
C GLN A 286 -11.69 3.56 14.34
N ALA A 287 -12.23 2.81 13.36
CA ALA A 287 -13.00 1.60 13.63
C ALA A 287 -12.15 0.47 14.24
N HIS A 288 -10.83 0.51 14.02
CA HIS A 288 -9.86 -0.48 14.49
C HIS A 288 -8.92 0.08 15.58
N GLY A 289 -9.42 1.06 16.35
CA GLY A 289 -8.70 1.69 17.46
C GLY A 289 -8.73 0.91 18.78
N ASP A 290 -9.06 -0.39 18.76
CA ASP A 290 -9.19 -1.21 19.97
C ASP A 290 -7.85 -1.71 20.55
N GLY A 291 -6.73 -1.36 19.90
CA GLY A 291 -5.38 -1.70 20.30
C GLY A 291 -4.90 -3.07 19.81
N LYS A 292 -5.71 -3.82 19.04
CA LYS A 292 -5.29 -5.05 18.37
C LYS A 292 -4.58 -4.74 17.05
N SER A 293 -3.96 -5.79 16.50
CA SER A 293 -3.30 -5.72 15.20
C SER A 293 -4.27 -6.04 14.06
N TYR A 294 -4.20 -5.24 13.01
CA TYR A 294 -5.04 -5.35 11.81
C TYR A 294 -4.22 -5.05 10.57
N ALA A 295 -4.54 -5.68 9.44
CA ALA A 295 -4.16 -5.15 8.13
C ALA A 295 -5.27 -5.31 7.12
N SER A 296 -5.36 -4.34 6.22
CA SER A 296 -6.29 -4.33 5.10
C SER A 296 -5.74 -3.42 4.01
N TYR A 297 -6.25 -3.57 2.79
CA TYR A 297 -6.22 -2.52 1.80
C TYR A 297 -7.43 -1.60 1.98
N VAL A 298 -7.20 -0.29 1.94
CA VAL A 298 -8.23 0.73 2.10
C VAL A 298 -7.99 1.79 1.04
N ALA A 299 -8.94 1.93 0.11
CA ALA A 299 -8.85 2.88 -1.00
C ALA A 299 -7.52 2.77 -1.79
N GLY A 300 -6.97 1.56 -1.93
CA GLY A 300 -5.69 1.32 -2.62
C GLY A 300 -4.43 1.64 -1.83
N TRP A 301 -4.55 1.81 -0.51
CA TRP A 301 -3.41 1.84 0.40
C TRP A 301 -3.36 0.57 1.23
N ARG A 302 -2.15 0.06 1.51
CA ARG A 302 -1.97 -0.91 2.59
C ARG A 302 -2.02 -0.17 3.92
N VAL A 303 -2.92 -0.59 4.79
CA VAL A 303 -3.03 -0.08 6.15
C VAL A 303 -2.70 -1.22 7.11
N GLU A 304 -1.68 -1.02 7.94
CA GLU A 304 -1.30 -1.96 8.99
C GLU A 304 -1.32 -1.26 10.35
N ILE A 305 -2.10 -1.79 11.28
CA ILE A 305 -2.16 -1.37 12.67
C ILE A 305 -1.45 -2.46 13.48
N ARG A 306 -0.42 -2.09 14.23
CA ARG A 306 0.30 -2.99 15.15
C ARG A 306 0.17 -2.46 16.56
N GLY A 307 -0.29 -3.31 17.46
CA GLY A 307 -0.32 -3.04 18.90
C GLY A 307 0.58 -4.00 19.64
N ASN A 308 1.36 -3.49 20.58
CA ASN A 308 1.97 -4.28 21.64
C ASN A 308 1.44 -3.76 22.98
N ASN A 309 0.72 -4.62 23.70
CA ASN A 309 0.14 -4.31 24.99
C ASN A 309 0.78 -5.20 26.05
N SER A 310 1.83 -4.70 26.69
CA SER A 310 2.32 -5.27 27.95
C SER A 310 1.84 -4.41 29.13
N ASP A 311 1.77 -5.00 30.32
CA ASP A 311 1.23 -4.34 31.52
C ASP A 311 2.04 -3.09 31.93
N SER A 312 3.34 -3.05 31.62
CA SER A 312 4.25 -1.97 31.99
C SER A 312 4.59 -1.02 30.83
N TYR A 313 4.40 -1.45 29.59
CA TYR A 313 4.73 -0.67 28.39
C TYR A 313 3.82 -1.04 27.22
N SER A 314 3.27 -0.03 26.55
CA SER A 314 2.50 -0.21 25.33
C SER A 314 3.13 0.59 24.19
N SER A 315 2.96 0.07 22.99
CA SER A 315 3.27 0.78 21.75
C SER A 315 2.20 0.45 20.73
N GLN A 316 1.69 1.49 20.07
CA GLN A 316 0.79 1.33 18.94
C GLN A 316 1.35 2.09 17.75
N GLN A 317 1.30 1.42 16.60
CA GLN A 317 1.74 1.95 15.33
C GLN A 317 0.65 1.73 14.29
N ILE A 318 0.44 2.74 13.47
CA ILE A 318 -0.37 2.69 12.26
C ILE A 318 0.54 3.04 11.10
N GLU A 319 0.60 2.19 10.10
CA GLU A 319 1.39 2.36 8.89
C GLU A 319 0.46 2.34 7.69
N ILE A 320 0.61 3.34 6.82
CA ILE A 320 -0.12 3.49 5.58
C ILE A 320 0.93 3.57 4.48
N THR A 321 0.96 2.56 3.62
CA THR A 321 1.97 2.44 2.57
C THR A 321 1.30 2.24 1.22
N TYR A 322 1.87 2.88 0.21
CA TYR A 322 1.65 2.46 -1.16
C TYR A 322 2.33 1.09 -1.35
N GLU A 323 1.53 0.04 -1.57
CA GLU A 323 2.07 -1.28 -1.87
C GLU A 323 2.43 -1.34 -3.36
N SER A 324 3.73 -1.44 -3.64
CA SER A 324 4.22 -1.84 -4.96
C SER A 324 4.45 -3.35 -4.95
N PHE A 325 3.62 -4.09 -5.64
CA PHE A 325 3.83 -5.52 -5.83
C PHE A 325 4.75 -5.71 -7.02
N TYR A 326 5.98 -6.11 -6.72
CA TYR A 326 6.94 -6.58 -7.71
C TYR A 326 7.09 -8.09 -7.50
N VAL A 327 6.96 -8.85 -8.58
CA VAL A 327 7.27 -10.28 -8.65
C VAL A 327 8.48 -10.46 -9.52
#